data_AF-A8FV69-F1
#
_entry.id   AF-A8FV69-F1
#
_cell.length_a   1.000
_cell.length_b   1.000
_cell.length_c   1.000
_cell.angle_alpha   90.00
_cell.angle_beta   90.00
_cell.angle_gamma   90.00
#
_symmetry.space_group_name_H-M   'P 1'
#
loop_
_entity.id
_entity.type
_entity.pdbx_description
1 polymer ?
#
loop_
_entity_poly.entity_id
_entity_poly.type
_entity_poly.pdbx_seq_one_letter_code
_entity_poly.pdbx_strand_id
1 'polypeptide(L)' 'MDKQDSILLSGNGVNSLLLSQWRERLANIRVMLLIDDVEARGLSQRFEDYTLIDYDTFVKESLTHDKVITW' A
#
# COMPACT_ATOMS: atom_id res chain seq x y z
N MET A 1 14.22 5.79 -3.62
CA MET A 1 12.87 6.17 -4.01
C MET A 1 12.87 7.67 -4.17
N ASP A 2 12.42 8.14 -5.32
CA ASP A 2 12.18 9.56 -5.57
C ASP A 2 10.89 10.00 -4.87
N LYS A 3 10.71 11.32 -4.73
CA LYS A 3 9.55 11.89 -4.01
C LYS A 3 8.19 11.54 -4.60
N GLN A 4 8.17 11.06 -5.85
CA GLN A 4 6.94 10.68 -6.56
C GLN A 4 6.70 9.18 -6.53
N ASP A 5 7.64 8.39 -5.99
CA ASP A 5 7.47 6.94 -5.92
C ASP A 5 6.40 6.60 -4.88
N SER A 6 5.57 5.62 -5.22
CA SER A 6 4.57 5.05 -4.34
C SER A 6 4.80 3.56 -4.13
N ILE A 7 4.33 3.04 -2.99
CA ILE A 7 4.30 1.62 -2.69
C ILE A 7 2.85 1.20 -2.54
N LEU A 8 2.45 0.18 -3.28
CA LEU A 8 1.21 -0.54 -3.06
C LEU A 8 1.51 -1.83 -2.31
N LEU A 9 0.85 -2.05 -1.17
CA LEU A 9 0.86 -3.32 -0.48
C LEU A 9 -0.43 -4.09 -0.78
N SER A 10 -0.26 -5.30 -1.30
CA SER A 10 -1.32 -6.25 -1.60
C SER A 10 -0.95 -7.63 -1.08
N GLY A 11 -1.91 -8.55 -1.12
CA GLY A 11 -1.78 -9.88 -0.55
C GLY A 11 -1.25 -9.83 0.89
N ASN A 12 -0.29 -10.69 1.20
CA ASN A 12 0.33 -10.71 2.53
C ASN A 12 1.24 -9.50 2.82
N GLY A 13 1.52 -8.66 1.82
CA GLY A 13 2.30 -7.44 1.97
C GLY A 13 1.66 -6.45 2.94
N VAL A 14 0.33 -6.42 3.05
CA VAL A 14 -0.39 -5.54 4.00
C VAL A 14 -0.02 -5.82 5.45
N ASN A 15 0.40 -7.05 5.78
CA ASN A 15 0.82 -7.42 7.13
C ASN A 15 2.16 -6.77 7.54
N SER A 16 2.96 -6.30 6.57
CA SER A 16 4.26 -5.67 6.85
C SER A 16 4.11 -4.46 7.80
N LEU A 17 3.01 -3.71 7.68
CA LEU A 17 2.71 -2.55 8.51
C LEU A 17 2.32 -2.88 9.96
N LEU A 18 2.09 -4.16 10.29
CA LEU A 18 1.91 -4.58 11.68
C LEU A 18 3.20 -4.39 12.49
N LEU A 19 4.36 -4.45 11.84
CA LEU A 19 5.67 -4.23 12.44
C LEU A 19 6.01 -2.73 12.42
N SER A 20 6.32 -2.15 13.59
CA SER A 20 6.66 -0.72 13.72
C SER A 20 7.83 -0.30 12.84
N GLN A 21 8.86 -1.14 12.73
CA GLN A 21 10.04 -0.89 11.90
C GLN A 21 9.70 -0.56 10.44
N TRP A 22 8.65 -1.18 9.88
CA TRP A 22 8.24 -0.93 8.50
C TRP A 22 7.43 0.34 8.37
N ARG A 23 6.58 0.65 9.36
CA ARG A 23 5.88 1.94 9.42
C ARG A 23 6.85 3.11 9.48
N GLU A 24 7.90 3.00 10.29
CA GLU A 24 8.96 4.03 10.39
C GLU A 24 9.75 4.18 9.08
N ARG A 25 10.16 3.05 8.47
CA ARG A 25 10.91 3.07 7.21
C ARG A 25 10.09 3.62 6.03
N LEU A 26 8.78 3.43 6.06
CA LEU A 26 7.86 3.87 5.00
C LEU A 26 7.21 5.24 5.28
N ALA A 27 7.50 5.88 6.40
CA ALA A 27 6.80 7.10 6.84
C ALA A 27 6.88 8.28 5.84
N ASN A 28 7.95 8.33 5.03
CA ASN A 28 8.17 9.39 4.04
C ASN A 28 7.82 8.97 2.60
N ILE A 29 7.12 7.84 2.45
CA ILE A 29 6.74 7.27 1.16
C ILE A 29 5.21 7.24 1.08
N ARG A 30 4.66 7.52 -0.10
CA ARG A 30 3.22 7.31 -0.34
C ARG A 30 2.91 5.81 -0.33
N VAL A 31 2.36 5.31 0.77
CA VAL A 31 1.93 3.92 0.91
C VAL A 31 0.44 3.80 0.69
N MET A 32 0.06 2.90 -0.22
CA MET A 32 -1.32 2.53 -0.53
C MET A 32 -1.53 1.06 -0.18
N LEU A 33 -2.73 0.70 0.26
CA LEU A 33 -3.11 -0.67 0.59
C LEU A 33 -4.28 -1.11 -0.28
N LEU A 34 -4.27 -2.35 -0.73
CA LEU A 34 -5.39 -2.90 -1.46
C LEU A 34 -6.52 -3.27 -0.48
N ILE A 35 -7.70 -2.66 -0.66
CA ILE A 35 -8.80 -2.75 0.32
C ILE A 35 -9.27 -4.19 0.54
N ASP A 36 -9.45 -4.95 -0.54
CA ASP A 36 -9.88 -6.35 -0.48
C ASP A 36 -8.93 -7.21 0.38
N ASP A 37 -7.63 -6.91 0.33
CA ASP A 37 -6.61 -7.62 1.09
C ASP A 37 -6.58 -7.25 2.58
N VAL A 38 -6.89 -5.99 2.89
CA VAL A 38 -7.03 -5.48 4.25
C VAL A 38 -8.26 -6.09 4.91
N GLU A 39 -9.38 -6.11 4.19
CA GLU A 39 -10.65 -6.68 4.66
C GLU A 39 -10.56 -8.20 4.84
N ALA A 40 -10.01 -8.92 3.86
CA ALA A 40 -9.83 -10.38 3.94
C ALA A 40 -8.99 -10.83 5.15
N ARG A 41 -8.13 -9.94 5.66
CA ARG A 41 -7.28 -10.18 6.84
C ARG A 41 -7.84 -9.60 8.13
N GLY A 42 -9.01 -8.95 8.08
CA GLY A 42 -9.64 -8.33 9.25
C GLY A 42 -8.85 -7.14 9.82
N LEU A 43 -8.09 -6.44 8.97
CA LEU A 43 -7.21 -5.35 9.39
C LEU A 43 -7.79 -3.95 9.17
N SER A 44 -9.04 -3.84 8.72
CA SER A 44 -9.67 -2.56 8.35
C SER A 44 -9.58 -1.51 9.47
N GLN A 45 -9.93 -1.87 10.70
CA GLN A 45 -9.84 -0.95 11.86
C GLN A 45 -8.41 -0.52 12.19
N ARG A 46 -7.42 -1.35 11.84
CA ARG A 46 -6.02 -1.09 12.18
C ARG A 46 -5.33 -0.19 11.16
N PHE A 47 -5.87 -0.10 9.96
CA PHE A 47 -5.31 0.66 8.84
C PHE A 47 -6.23 1.79 8.37
N GLU A 48 -7.10 2.31 9.24
CA GLU A 48 -7.98 3.45 8.96
C GLU A 48 -7.21 4.72 8.54
N ASP A 49 -5.98 4.89 9.05
CA ASP A 49 -5.10 6.02 8.73
C ASP A 49 -4.33 5.87 7.40
N TYR A 50 -4.46 4.73 6.72
CA TYR A 50 -3.78 4.47 5.44
C TYR A 50 -4.69 4.74 4.24
N THR A 51 -4.06 5.06 3.11
CA THR A 51 -4.79 5.15 1.84
C THR A 51 -5.17 3.75 1.35
N LEU A 52 -6.44 3.38 1.53
CA LEU A 52 -7.01 2.15 0.98
C LEU A 52 -7.47 2.42 -0.46
N ILE A 53 -7.10 1.54 -1.39
CA ILE A 53 -7.49 1.63 -2.80
C ILE A 53 -8.11 0.31 -3.27
N ASP A 54 -9.05 0.42 -4.19
CA ASP A 54 -9.61 -0.72 -4.90
C ASP A 54 -8.76 -1.11 -6.12
N TYR A 55 -9.15 -2.20 -6.78
CA TYR A 55 -8.45 -2.68 -7.96
C TYR A 55 -8.49 -1.69 -9.13
N ASP A 56 -9.61 -0.99 -9.33
CA ASP A 56 -9.75 0.02 -10.39
C ASP A 56 -8.79 1.20 -10.18
N THR A 57 -8.63 1.64 -8.93
CA THR A 57 -7.68 2.68 -8.55
C THR A 57 -6.24 2.19 -8.68
N PHE A 58 -5.95 0.94 -8.33
CA PHE A 58 -4.65 0.33 -8.60
C PHE A 58 -4.30 0.38 -10.09
N VAL A 59 -5.21 -0.02 -10.98
CA VAL A 59 -4.97 0.05 -12.44
C VAL A 59 -4.67 1.48 -12.86
N LYS A 60 -5.44 2.48 -12.38
CA LYS A 60 -5.18 3.89 -12.68
C LYS A 60 -3.81 4.36 -12.18
N GLU A 61 -3.44 4.04 -10.94
CA GLU A 61 -2.12 4.37 -10.38
C GLU A 61 -1.00 3.69 -11.16
N SER A 62 -1.18 2.46 -11.64
CA SER A 62 -0.15 1.78 -12.46
C SER A 62 0.10 2.49 -13.80
N LEU A 63 -0.89 3.23 -14.32
CA LEU A 63 -0.79 4.00 -15.55
C LEU A 63 -0.18 5.40 -15.34
N THR A 64 -0.18 5.93 -14.11
CA THR A 64 0.41 7.24 -13.80
C THR A 64 1.92 7.17 -13.56
N HIS A 65 2.47 5.98 -13.33
CA HIS A 65 3.90 5.77 -13.08
C HIS A 65 4.61 5.30 -14.35
N ASP A 66 5.79 5.86 -14.64
CA ASP A 66 6.61 5.47 -15.79
C ASP A 66 7.09 4.01 -15.73
N LYS A 67 7.14 3.44 -14.53
CA LYS A 67 7.60 2.08 -14.27
C LYS A 67 6.89 1.47 -13.07
N VAL A 68 6.53 0.20 -13.20
CA VAL A 68 6.00 -0.63 -12.12
C VAL A 68 7.00 -1.75 -11.81
N ILE A 69 7.27 -1.99 -10.52
CA ILE A 69 8.12 -3.07 -10.04
C ILE A 69 7.30 -3.95 -9.09
N THR A 70 7.21 -5.24 -9.40
CA THR A 70 6.51 -6.23 -8.58
C THR A 70 7.50 -7.13 -7.86
N TRP A 71 7.21 -7.47 -6.61
CA TRP A 71 8.06 -8.27 -5.72
C TRP A 71 7.34 -9.55 -5.27
#